data_AF-A0A0B0CWE5-F1
#
_entry.id   AF-A0A0B0CWE5-F1
#
_cell.length_a   1.000
_cell.length_b   1.000
_cell.length_c   1.000
_cell.angle_alpha   90.00
_cell.angle_beta   90.00
_cell.angle_gamma   90.00
#
_symmetry.space_group_name_H-M   'P 1'
#
loop_
_entity.id
_entity.type
_entity.pdbx_description
1 polymer ?
#
loop_
_entity_poly.entity_id
_entity_poly.type
_entity_poly.pdbx_seq_one_letter_code
_entity_poly.pdbx_strand_id
1 'polypeptide(L)'
;MIYRRDGMGGSRYYPAQSEIMIYCTFVHSGHRYIILRYLDLPFCFRVIKRKGLDYLDNQVLDCLLPYLDRIDEGQYDDDYLAKSVQPHMD
;
A
#
# COMPACT_ATOMS: atom_id res chain seq x y z
N MET A 1 14.02 7.16 -9.09
CA MET A 1 12.62 7.41 -8.66
C MET A 1 11.81 7.82 -9.89
N ILE A 2 10.54 7.44 -9.98
CA ILE A 2 9.63 7.74 -11.10
C ILE A 2 8.24 8.13 -10.56
N TYR A 3 7.57 9.02 -11.27
CA TYR A 3 6.25 9.54 -10.88
C TYR A 3 5.15 8.56 -11.27
N ARG A 4 4.35 8.09 -10.30
CA ARG A 4 3.26 7.11 -10.52
C ARG A 4 2.06 7.43 -9.66
N ARG A 5 0.89 6.90 -10.05
CA ARG A 5 -0.34 7.01 -9.28
C ARG A 5 -0.18 6.40 -7.90
N ASP A 6 -0.65 7.06 -6.85
CA ASP A 6 -0.44 6.59 -5.48
C ASP A 6 -1.47 5.55 -5.01
N GLY A 7 -2.61 5.43 -5.69
CA GLY A 7 -3.74 4.58 -5.27
C GLY A 7 -4.75 5.29 -4.36
N MET A 8 -4.60 6.61 -4.22
CA MET A 8 -5.42 7.50 -3.39
C MET A 8 -6.07 8.62 -4.22
N GLY A 9 -5.96 8.56 -5.55
CA GLY A 9 -6.44 9.61 -6.47
C GLY A 9 -5.38 10.65 -6.83
N GLY A 10 -4.14 10.48 -6.38
CA GLY A 10 -3.01 11.36 -6.67
C GLY A 10 -1.87 10.64 -7.38
N SER A 11 -0.69 11.26 -7.35
CA SER A 11 0.54 10.67 -7.86
C SER A 11 1.74 11.14 -7.05
N ARG A 12 2.71 10.25 -6.84
CA ARG A 12 3.92 10.48 -6.04
C ARG A 12 5.12 9.79 -6.68
N TYR A 13 6.32 10.18 -6.29
CA TYR A 13 7.56 9.53 -6.71
C TYR A 13 7.82 8.24 -5.93
N TYR A 14 8.06 7.16 -6.65
CA TYR A 14 8.42 5.85 -6.11
C TYR A 14 9.68 5.28 -6.77
N PRO A 15 10.35 4.29 -6.17
CA PRO A 15 11.45 3.56 -6.83
C PRO A 15 11.02 2.99 -8.19
N ALA A 16 11.94 2.98 -9.15
CA ALA A 16 11.64 2.50 -10.50
C ALA A 16 11.60 0.98 -10.59
N GLN A 17 12.50 0.34 -9.86
CA GLN A 17 12.62 -1.10 -9.69
C GLN A 17 12.95 -1.30 -8.22
N SER A 18 12.11 -2.06 -7.52
CA SER A 18 12.34 -2.38 -6.13
C SER A 18 11.48 -3.57 -5.72
N GLU A 19 12.02 -4.43 -4.86
CA GLU A 19 11.18 -5.43 -4.23
C GLU A 19 10.16 -4.76 -3.30
N ILE A 20 8.91 -5.18 -3.42
CA ILE A 20 7.79 -4.65 -2.67
C ILE A 20 7.12 -5.77 -1.89
N MET A 21 6.75 -5.47 -0.65
CA MET A 21 6.00 -6.38 0.20
C MET A 21 4.82 -5.67 0.85
N ILE A 22 3.78 -6.44 1.17
CA ILE A 22 2.69 -5.99 2.04
C ILE A 22 3.27 -5.82 3.44
N TYR A 23 3.23 -4.61 3.95
CA TYR A 23 3.69 -4.29 5.30
C TYR A 23 2.59 -4.53 6.33
N CYS A 24 1.43 -3.91 6.12
CA CYS A 24 0.18 -4.21 6.82
C CYS A 24 -1.01 -3.63 6.07
N THR A 25 -2.21 -3.94 6.55
CA THR A 25 -3.46 -3.30 6.15
C THR A 25 -4.11 -2.63 7.35
N PHE A 26 -5.03 -1.71 7.09
CA PHE A 26 -5.86 -1.10 8.12
C PHE A 26 -7.19 -0.67 7.53
N VAL A 27 -8.19 -0.47 8.38
CA VAL A 27 -9.50 0.05 7.98
C VAL A 27 -9.71 1.42 8.60
N HIS A 28 -9.93 2.44 7.75
CA HIS A 28 -10.25 3.79 8.19
C HIS A 28 -11.46 4.32 7.42
N SER A 29 -12.44 4.87 8.15
CA SER A 29 -13.68 5.41 7.57
C SER A 29 -14.41 4.43 6.63
N GLY A 30 -14.47 3.14 7.01
CA GLY A 30 -15.11 2.09 6.21
C GLY A 30 -14.36 1.72 4.92
N HIS A 31 -13.10 2.13 4.79
CA HIS A 31 -12.25 1.82 3.65
C HIS A 31 -11.02 1.05 4.09
N ARG A 32 -10.71 -0.02 3.37
CA ARG A 32 -9.48 -0.79 3.54
C ARG A 32 -8.33 -0.11 2.81
N TYR A 33 -7.23 0.05 3.53
CA TYR A 33 -5.98 0.59 3.02
C TYR A 33 -4.89 -0.47 3.13
N ILE A 34 -3.97 -0.46 2.18
CA ILE A 34 -2.84 -1.37 2.09
C ILE A 34 -1.57 -0.53 2.16
N ILE A 35 -0.68 -0.87 3.08
CA ILE A 35 0.64 -0.26 3.19
C ILE A 35 1.65 -1.23 2.58
N LEU A 36 2.33 -0.76 1.54
CA LEU A 36 3.46 -1.44 0.93
C LEU A 36 4.77 -0.84 1.42
N ARG A 37 5.79 -1.67 1.57
CA ARG A 37 7.17 -1.26 1.82
C ARG A 37 8.03 -1.58 0.60
N TYR A 38 8.87 -0.64 0.20
CA TYR A 38 9.94 -0.87 -0.77
C TYR A 38 11.18 -1.35 -0.01
N LEU A 39 11.69 -2.54 -0.31
CA LEU A 39 12.75 -3.18 0.46
C LEU A 39 14.11 -2.53 0.25
N ASP A 40 14.36 -2.00 -0.96
CA ASP A 40 15.63 -1.37 -1.31
C ASP A 40 15.81 0.02 -0.69
N LEU A 41 14.73 0.63 -0.17
CA LEU A 41 14.77 1.93 0.47
C LEU A 41 14.19 1.86 1.89
N PRO A 42 15.01 2.06 2.93
CA PRO A 42 14.50 2.09 4.30
C PRO A 42 13.47 3.21 4.45
N PHE A 43 12.39 2.91 5.17
CA PHE A 43 11.29 3.85 5.46
C PHE A 43 10.51 4.38 4.24
N CYS A 44 10.67 3.78 3.06
CA CYS A 44 9.86 4.13 1.91
C CYS A 44 8.59 3.27 1.88
N PHE A 45 7.44 3.91 2.07
CA PHE A 45 6.14 3.26 2.09
C PHE A 45 5.18 3.86 1.05
N ARG A 46 4.26 3.02 0.57
CA ARG A 46 3.14 3.44 -0.29
C ARG A 46 1.84 2.99 0.35
N VAL A 47 0.91 3.93 0.46
CA VAL A 47 -0.40 3.71 1.06
C VAL A 47 -1.41 3.75 -0.07
N ILE A 48 -2.22 2.71 -0.15
CA ILE A 48 -3.11 2.45 -1.28
C ILE A 48 -4.50 2.21 -0.74
N LYS A 49 -5.52 2.83 -1.34
CA LYS A 49 -6.92 2.45 -1.07
C LYS A 49 -7.22 1.16 -1.82
N ARG A 50 -7.80 0.14 -1.18
CA ARG A 50 -8.17 -1.15 -1.82
C ARG A 50 -9.03 -0.99 -3.08
N LYS A 51 -9.89 0.04 -3.12
CA LYS A 51 -10.71 0.40 -4.30
C LYS A 51 -9.93 1.10 -5.42
N GLY A 52 -8.70 1.52 -5.15
CA GLY A 52 -7.83 2.24 -6.08
C GLY A 52 -6.82 1.35 -6.81
N LEU A 53 -6.88 0.03 -6.64
CA LEU A 53 -5.92 -0.92 -7.22
C LEU A 53 -5.87 -0.88 -8.74
N ASP A 54 -7.01 -0.69 -9.39
CA ASP A 54 -7.13 -0.68 -10.86
C ASP A 54 -6.38 0.50 -11.50
N TYR A 55 -5.98 1.49 -10.70
CA TYR A 55 -5.23 2.65 -11.16
C TYR A 55 -3.73 2.51 -10.98
N LEU A 56 -3.25 1.41 -10.41
CA LEU A 56 -1.83 1.20 -10.11
C LEU A 56 -1.07 0.64 -11.31
N ASP A 57 0.25 0.73 -11.22
CA ASP A 57 1.15 0.10 -12.16
C ASP A 57 1.22 -1.42 -11.97
N ASN A 58 1.52 -2.15 -13.05
CA ASN A 58 1.51 -3.63 -13.07
C ASN A 58 2.35 -4.24 -11.95
N GLN A 59 3.52 -3.67 -11.63
CA GLN A 59 4.39 -4.21 -10.59
C GLN A 59 3.68 -4.33 -9.23
N VAL A 60 2.98 -3.27 -8.81
CA VAL A 60 2.24 -3.29 -7.56
C VAL A 60 1.02 -4.18 -7.63
N LEU A 61 0.32 -4.18 -8.77
CA LEU A 61 -0.84 -5.03 -8.95
C LEU A 61 -0.45 -6.52 -8.87
N ASP A 62 0.61 -6.91 -9.59
CA ASP A 62 1.15 -8.28 -9.60
C ASP A 62 1.62 -8.72 -8.21
N CYS A 63 2.18 -7.80 -7.42
CA CYS A 63 2.55 -8.06 -6.02
C CYS A 63 1.34 -8.34 -5.14
N LEU A 64 0.23 -7.60 -5.34
CA LEU A 64 -0.97 -7.67 -4.49
C LEU A 64 -1.95 -8.76 -4.88
N LEU A 65 -2.06 -9.08 -6.17
CA LEU A 65 -3.03 -10.03 -6.74
C LEU A 65 -3.13 -11.36 -5.95
N PRO A 66 -2.02 -12.03 -5.59
CA PRO A 66 -2.08 -13.31 -4.87
C PRO A 66 -2.63 -13.22 -3.45
N TYR A 67 -2.74 -12.02 -2.89
CA TYR A 67 -3.07 -11.78 -1.49
C TYR A 67 -4.38 -11.01 -1.30
N LEU A 68 -5.09 -10.64 -2.37
CA LEU A 68 -6.28 -9.79 -2.28
C LEU A 68 -7.37 -10.38 -1.39
N ASP A 69 -7.65 -11.68 -1.52
CA ASP A 69 -8.67 -12.35 -0.69
C ASP A 69 -8.30 -12.26 0.80
N ARG A 70 -7.04 -12.55 1.13
CA ARG A 70 -6.51 -12.47 2.51
C ARG A 70 -6.49 -11.05 3.06
N ILE A 71 -6.19 -10.07 2.21
CA ILE A 71 -6.28 -8.64 2.53
C ILE A 71 -7.72 -8.28 2.87
N ASP A 72 -8.68 -8.72 2.05
CA ASP A 72 -10.09 -8.42 2.24
C ASP A 72 -10.66 -9.08 3.50
N GLU A 73 -10.18 -10.28 3.84
CA GLU A 73 -10.44 -11.00 5.11
C GLU A 73 -9.77 -10.37 6.33
N GLY A 74 -8.86 -9.41 6.15
CA GLY A 74 -8.17 -8.72 7.24
C GLY A 74 -6.98 -9.47 7.84
N GLN A 75 -6.42 -10.46 7.13
CA GLN A 75 -5.29 -11.25 7.62
C GLN A 75 -4.01 -10.42 7.86
N TYR A 76 -3.91 -9.24 7.26
CA TYR A 76 -2.79 -8.32 7.38
C TYR A 76 -3.11 -7.09 8.25
N ASP A 77 -4.26 -7.06 8.93
CA ASP A 77 -4.69 -5.89 9.69
C ASP A 77 -3.80 -5.67 10.91
N ASP A 78 -3.17 -4.49 10.94
CA ASP A 78 -2.35 -4.02 12.06
C ASP A 78 -2.38 -2.50 12.12
N ASP A 79 -3.37 -1.97 12.86
CA ASP A 79 -3.57 -0.54 13.05
C ASP A 79 -2.40 0.10 13.81
N TYR A 80 -1.76 -0.63 14.72
CA TYR A 80 -0.62 -0.11 15.47
C TYR A 80 0.57 0.14 14.54
N LEU A 81 0.86 -0.84 13.68
CA LEU A 81 1.91 -0.75 12.69
C LEU A 81 1.59 0.32 11.64
N ALA A 82 0.33 0.43 11.21
CA ALA A 82 -0.11 1.48 10.29
C ALA A 82 0.12 2.87 10.87
N LYS A 83 -0.22 3.09 12.15
CA LYS A 83 0.00 4.38 12.84
C LYS A 83 1.47 4.74 12.99
N SER A 84 2.36 3.75 13.10
CA SER A 84 3.81 4.00 13.17
C SER A 84 4.39 4.62 11.90
N VAL A 85 3.75 4.37 10.74
CA VAL A 85 4.17 4.88 9.43
C VAL A 85 3.31 6.06 8.98
N GLN A 86 2.03 6.09 9.38
CA GLN A 86 1.06 7.07 8.92
C GLN A 86 0.23 7.67 10.08
N PRO A 87 0.85 8.52 10.91
CA PRO A 87 0.25 8.99 12.16
C PRO A 87 -0.90 10.01 11.99
N HIS A 88 -1.22 10.44 10.76
CA HIS A 88 -2.18 11.52 10.49
C HIS A 88 -3.50 11.05 9.86
N MET A 89 -3.79 9.74 9.86
CA MET A 89 -5.04 9.18 9.30
C MET A 89 -6.07 8.80 10.38
N ASP A 90 -6.15 9.59 11.46
CA ASP A 90 -7.20 9.47 12.49
C ASP A 90 -8.39 10.43 12.22
#